data_AF-A0A382N5J0-F1
#
_entry.id   AF-A0A382N5J0-F1
#
_cell.length_a   1.000
_cell.length_b   1.000
_cell.length_c   1.000
_cell.angle_alpha   90.00
_cell.angle_beta   90.00
_cell.angle_gamma   90.00
#
_symmetry.space_group_name_H-M   'P 1'
#
loop_
_entity.id
_entity.type
_entity.pdbx_description
1 polymer ?
#
loop_
_entity_poly.entity_id
_entity_poly.type
_entity_poly.pdbx_seq_one_letter_code
_entity_poly.pdbx_strand_id
1 'polypeptide(L)'
;VEHLVTVRVLPDGRYTMKFVTKGDSTDVFNDDFPHPFGNPWTTQIATEIKDEETTWIMETSGLLSGPVAFSAGESSPVQLAHPIDVKRTAGWIGTRYAVIQFFKGREVFRKYPKFGDSLGNTEDDSTEWVGEALYYIGTTAINDLQEDSTTMLENILAERIENYIRGYVDRKNFTELYSIDDAASLFVDDVLQPFLTQLPENYPAAYQDAVDRYSKEMHITGQLQDDQFKFRIFLPGVVISTNADSIAGDTLLWTFGLKDFLNDDYILEAQSIVYSKKRIQFVIIVVTLLVLIIAVILIKFKR
;
A
#
# COMPACT_ATOMS: atom_id res chain seq x y z
N VAL A 1 1.37 10.50 14.69
CA VAL A 1 0.48 9.78 13.75
C VAL A 1 0.33 10.73 12.62
N GLU A 2 0.96 10.36 11.53
CA GLU A 2 1.08 11.19 10.35
C GLU A 2 -0.12 10.91 9.45
N HIS A 3 -0.46 9.63 9.27
CA HIS A 3 -1.60 9.20 8.46
C HIS A 3 -2.63 8.42 9.29
N LEU A 4 -3.90 8.82 9.18
CA LEU A 4 -5.04 8.12 9.72
C LEU A 4 -6.03 7.79 8.60
N VAL A 5 -6.26 6.50 8.39
CA VAL A 5 -7.30 6.01 7.49
C VAL A 5 -8.46 5.47 8.30
N THR A 6 -9.67 5.97 8.03
CA THR A 6 -10.90 5.56 8.70
C THR A 6 -11.89 5.01 7.69
N VAL A 7 -12.32 3.76 7.91
CA VAL A 7 -13.36 3.08 7.15
C VAL A 7 -14.58 2.87 8.03
N ARG A 8 -15.77 3.24 7.55
CA ARG A 8 -17.03 2.95 8.23
C ARG A 8 -17.94 2.18 7.30
N VAL A 9 -18.19 0.92 7.63
CA VAL A 9 -19.09 0.05 6.85
C VAL A 9 -20.54 0.33 7.22
N LEU A 10 -21.37 0.57 6.21
CA LEU A 10 -22.79 0.86 6.33
C LEU A 10 -23.63 -0.43 6.28
N PRO A 11 -24.86 -0.43 6.84
CA PRO A 11 -25.71 -1.62 6.86
C PRO A 11 -26.11 -2.20 5.48
N ASP A 12 -26.01 -1.38 4.43
CA ASP A 12 -26.28 -1.78 3.05
C ASP A 12 -25.05 -2.39 2.35
N GLY A 13 -23.87 -2.35 2.97
CA GLY A 13 -22.61 -2.88 2.44
C GLY A 13 -21.74 -1.83 1.72
N ARG A 14 -22.22 -0.60 1.59
CA ARG A 14 -21.35 0.54 1.21
C ARG A 14 -20.48 0.94 2.39
N TYR A 15 -19.47 1.77 2.14
CA TYR A 15 -18.59 2.27 3.20
C TYR A 15 -18.11 3.68 2.90
N THR A 16 -17.93 4.48 3.95
CA THR A 16 -17.20 5.74 3.83
C THR A 16 -15.75 5.48 4.15
N MET A 17 -14.85 6.04 3.35
CA MET A 17 -13.43 6.02 3.59
C MET A 17 -12.93 7.45 3.76
N LYS A 18 -12.10 7.69 4.77
CA LYS A 18 -11.55 9.00 5.11
C LYS A 18 -10.06 8.88 5.41
N PHE A 19 -9.25 9.64 4.70
CA PHE A 19 -7.82 9.82 4.90
C PHE A 19 -7.60 11.14 5.62
N VAL A 20 -6.73 11.15 6.62
CA VAL A 20 -6.29 12.35 7.30
C VAL A 20 -4.77 12.28 7.41
N THR A 21 -4.09 13.23 6.78
CA THR A 21 -2.65 13.44 6.96
C THR A 21 -2.43 14.73 7.73
N LYS A 22 -1.54 14.71 8.73
CA LYS A 22 -1.23 15.88 9.58
C LYS A 22 0.26 15.95 9.85
N GLY A 23 0.85 17.11 9.57
CA GLY A 23 2.26 17.38 9.76
C GLY A 23 2.62 18.80 9.30
N ASP A 24 3.88 19.05 9.00
CA ASP A 24 4.27 20.27 8.31
C ASP A 24 3.86 20.22 6.81
N SER A 25 4.32 21.17 6.00
CA SER A 25 3.98 21.16 4.58
C SER A 25 4.65 20.02 3.81
N THR A 26 5.84 19.59 4.24
CA THR A 26 6.57 18.50 3.60
C THR A 26 5.91 17.16 3.89
N ASP A 27 5.40 16.94 5.10
CA ASP A 27 4.67 15.72 5.50
C ASP A 27 3.30 15.58 4.80
N VAL A 28 2.66 16.71 4.46
CA VAL A 28 1.27 16.72 3.96
C VAL A 28 1.19 16.76 2.43
N PHE A 29 2.20 17.31 1.76
CA PHE A 29 2.19 17.54 0.31
C PHE A 29 3.30 16.79 -0.43
N ASN A 30 4.04 15.92 0.25
CA ASN A 30 4.89 14.93 -0.41
C ASN A 30 4.05 13.86 -1.13
N ASP A 31 4.72 13.09 -1.98
CA ASP A 31 4.10 12.09 -2.86
C ASP A 31 4.17 10.66 -2.28
N ASP A 32 4.58 10.49 -1.02
CA ASP A 32 4.84 9.17 -0.44
C ASP A 32 3.58 8.41 -0.01
N PHE A 33 2.58 9.12 0.51
CA PHE A 33 1.25 8.60 0.79
C PHE A 33 0.14 9.47 0.17
N PRO A 34 -0.03 9.42 -1.16
CA PRO A 34 -0.95 10.30 -1.87
C PRO A 34 -2.40 9.98 -1.54
N HIS A 35 -3.17 11.02 -1.21
CA HIS A 35 -4.62 10.91 -1.08
C HIS A 35 -5.28 10.64 -2.44
N PRO A 36 -6.34 9.81 -2.49
CA PRO A 36 -7.05 9.56 -3.74
C PRO A 36 -7.79 10.82 -4.23
N PHE A 37 -7.92 10.98 -5.55
CA PHE A 37 -8.53 12.15 -6.17
C PHE A 37 -9.56 11.77 -7.24
N GLY A 38 -10.35 12.76 -7.69
CA GLY A 38 -11.46 12.55 -8.63
C GLY A 38 -12.71 11.98 -7.97
N ASN A 39 -13.81 11.83 -8.71
CA ASN A 39 -15.05 11.27 -8.18
C ASN A 39 -14.83 9.80 -7.73
N PRO A 40 -15.20 9.39 -6.51
CA PRO A 40 -16.09 10.03 -5.52
C PRO A 40 -15.39 10.75 -4.35
N TRP A 41 -14.12 11.09 -4.51
CA TRP A 41 -13.28 11.71 -3.49
C TRP A 41 -13.48 13.21 -3.40
N THR A 42 -13.53 13.73 -2.18
CA THR A 42 -13.53 15.15 -1.86
C THR A 42 -12.39 15.43 -0.90
N THR A 43 -11.52 16.38 -1.25
CA THR A 43 -10.35 16.78 -0.45
C THR A 43 -10.56 18.17 0.14
N GLN A 44 -10.18 18.34 1.40
CA GLN A 44 -10.14 19.61 2.11
C GLN A 44 -8.77 19.74 2.78
N ILE A 45 -8.23 20.96 2.75
CA ILE A 45 -6.96 21.28 3.39
C ILE A 45 -7.23 22.40 4.40
N ALA A 46 -6.72 22.23 5.61
CA ALA A 46 -6.79 23.21 6.68
C ALA A 46 -5.40 23.41 7.29
N THR A 47 -5.24 24.52 8.00
CA THR A 47 -4.04 24.86 8.75
C THR A 47 -4.40 25.19 10.19
N GLU A 48 -3.63 24.65 11.13
CA GLU A 48 -3.68 25.03 12.54
C GLU A 48 -2.38 25.76 12.87
N ILE A 49 -2.48 26.97 13.43
CA ILE A 49 -1.32 27.74 13.90
C ILE A 49 -1.28 27.66 15.42
N LYS A 50 -0.17 27.17 15.96
CA LYS A 50 0.07 27.12 17.40
C LYS A 50 1.54 27.38 17.68
N ASP A 51 1.83 28.29 18.61
CA ASP A 51 3.20 28.59 19.04
C ASP A 51 4.17 28.91 17.88
N GLU A 52 3.71 29.69 16.88
CA GLU A 52 4.43 30.05 15.64
C GLU A 52 4.70 28.89 14.65
N GLU A 53 4.29 27.66 14.98
CA GLU A 53 4.33 26.53 14.07
C GLU A 53 3.00 26.40 13.30
N THR A 54 3.11 26.16 12.00
CA THR A 54 1.95 25.89 11.12
C THR A 54 1.85 24.39 10.88
N THR A 55 0.78 23.77 11.38
CA THR A 55 0.46 22.38 11.07
C THR A 55 -0.57 22.32 9.95
N TRP A 56 -0.25 21.59 8.89
CA TRP A 56 -1.15 21.32 7.79
C TRP A 56 -1.97 20.08 8.07
N ILE A 57 -3.23 20.09 7.64
CA ILE A 57 -4.16 18.96 7.76
C ILE A 57 -4.83 18.76 6.41
N MET A 58 -4.55 17.64 5.75
CA MET A 58 -5.27 17.22 4.56
C MET A 58 -6.27 16.15 4.93
N GLU A 59 -7.53 16.34 4.54
CA GLU A 59 -8.61 15.38 4.70
C GLU A 59 -9.21 15.02 3.35
N THR A 60 -9.22 13.74 3.02
CA THR A 60 -9.89 13.24 1.81
C THR A 60 -10.92 12.20 2.18
N SER A 61 -12.14 12.31 1.67
CA SER A 61 -13.18 11.34 1.95
C SER A 61 -14.05 11.00 0.73
N GLY A 62 -14.59 9.78 0.73
CA GLY A 62 -15.46 9.28 -0.33
C GLY A 62 -16.43 8.22 0.17
N LEU A 63 -17.56 8.06 -0.55
CA LEU A 63 -18.52 6.97 -0.34
C LEU A 63 -18.32 5.90 -1.43
N LEU A 64 -18.03 4.68 -0.99
CA LEU A 64 -17.58 3.59 -1.85
C LEU A 64 -18.47 2.35 -1.69
N SER A 65 -18.33 1.43 -2.65
CA SER A 65 -19.02 0.14 -2.66
C SER A 65 -18.18 -0.92 -3.37
N GLY A 66 -18.13 -2.13 -2.79
CA GLY A 66 -17.34 -3.22 -3.38
C GLY A 66 -15.83 -2.98 -3.31
N PRO A 67 -15.04 -3.69 -4.13
CA PRO A 67 -13.61 -3.54 -4.17
C PRO A 67 -13.20 -2.21 -4.80
N VAL A 68 -12.29 -1.48 -4.13
CA VAL A 68 -11.75 -0.20 -4.61
C VAL A 68 -10.26 -0.17 -4.32
N ALA A 69 -9.46 0.18 -5.32
CA ALA A 69 -8.08 0.61 -5.12
C ALA A 69 -8.05 2.13 -4.85
N PHE A 70 -7.34 2.55 -3.81
CA PHE A 70 -6.97 3.95 -3.63
C PHE A 70 -5.47 4.11 -3.91
N SER A 71 -5.12 5.29 -4.45
CA SER A 71 -3.91 5.64 -5.21
C SER A 71 -3.95 5.17 -6.69
N ALA A 72 -3.38 5.99 -7.60
CA ALA A 72 -3.85 6.12 -8.99
C ALA A 72 -3.11 5.27 -10.04
N GLY A 73 -2.35 4.24 -9.66
CA GLY A 73 -1.74 3.33 -10.62
C GLY A 73 -1.88 1.89 -10.17
N GLU A 74 -2.72 1.09 -10.83
CA GLU A 74 -2.79 -0.37 -10.58
C GLU A 74 -1.47 -1.10 -10.87
N SER A 75 -0.49 -0.41 -11.47
CA SER A 75 0.81 -0.96 -11.90
C SER A 75 1.97 0.04 -11.86
N SER A 76 1.85 1.16 -11.13
CA SER A 76 2.98 2.11 -11.01
C SER A 76 3.89 1.67 -9.87
N PRO A 77 5.21 1.52 -10.08
CA PRO A 77 6.13 1.29 -8.96
C PRO A 77 6.09 2.47 -7.98
N VAL A 78 5.84 3.69 -8.48
CA VAL A 78 5.79 4.92 -7.69
C VAL A 78 4.51 5.00 -6.84
N GLN A 79 3.34 4.81 -7.45
CA GLN A 79 2.05 4.87 -6.76
C GLN A 79 1.46 3.47 -6.64
N LEU A 80 1.66 2.84 -5.48
CA LEU A 80 1.12 1.51 -5.22
C LEU A 80 -0.36 1.59 -4.86
N ALA A 81 -1.22 0.99 -5.69
CA ALA A 81 -2.63 0.81 -5.40
C ALA A 81 -2.83 0.00 -4.12
N HIS A 82 -3.58 0.52 -3.15
CA HIS A 82 -3.88 -0.18 -1.88
C HIS A 82 -5.34 -0.64 -1.86
N PRO A 83 -5.66 -1.84 -2.37
CA PRO A 83 -7.05 -2.24 -2.53
C PRO A 83 -7.74 -2.58 -1.21
N ILE A 84 -9.01 -2.19 -1.11
CA ILE A 84 -9.94 -2.61 -0.06
C ILE A 84 -11.11 -3.35 -0.67
N ASP A 85 -11.55 -4.43 -0.02
CA ASP A 85 -12.73 -5.19 -0.40
C ASP A 85 -13.68 -5.30 0.80
N VAL A 86 -14.90 -4.78 0.61
CA VAL A 86 -15.96 -4.81 1.62
C VAL A 86 -17.12 -5.66 1.11
N LYS A 87 -17.38 -6.77 1.81
CA LYS A 87 -18.42 -7.74 1.45
C LYS A 87 -19.53 -7.77 2.48
N ARG A 88 -20.77 -7.72 2.01
CA ARG A 88 -21.98 -7.94 2.80
C ARG A 88 -22.67 -9.23 2.36
N THR A 89 -22.82 -10.18 3.28
CA THR A 89 -23.48 -11.47 3.02
C THR A 89 -24.70 -11.66 3.91
N ALA A 90 -25.89 -11.69 3.31
CA ALA A 90 -27.13 -12.00 4.03
C ALA A 90 -27.23 -13.50 4.30
N GLY A 91 -27.26 -13.90 5.57
CA GLY A 91 -27.50 -15.28 5.99
C GLY A 91 -28.89 -15.46 6.58
N TRP A 92 -29.20 -16.70 6.99
CA TRP A 92 -30.45 -17.01 7.67
C TRP A 92 -30.52 -16.37 9.06
N ILE A 93 -29.50 -16.52 9.90
CA ILE A 93 -29.51 -16.03 11.29
C ILE A 93 -29.04 -14.59 11.46
N GLY A 94 -28.48 -13.97 10.42
CA GLY A 94 -27.94 -12.61 10.48
C GLY A 94 -27.26 -12.19 9.18
N THR A 95 -26.81 -10.95 9.13
CA THR A 95 -26.03 -10.38 8.01
C THR A 95 -24.58 -10.27 8.43
N ARG A 96 -23.68 -10.86 7.63
CA ARG A 96 -22.23 -10.80 7.85
C ARG A 96 -21.61 -9.68 7.03
N TYR A 97 -20.60 -9.04 7.60
CA TYR A 97 -19.74 -8.07 6.93
C TYR A 97 -18.31 -8.58 7.02
N ALA A 98 -17.56 -8.46 5.93
CA ALA A 98 -16.14 -8.77 5.88
C ALA A 98 -15.42 -7.62 5.20
N VAL A 99 -14.28 -7.23 5.75
CA VAL A 99 -13.38 -6.22 5.19
C VAL A 99 -12.00 -6.83 5.11
N ILE A 100 -11.38 -6.68 3.94
CA ILE A 100 -9.98 -7.00 3.69
C ILE A 100 -9.35 -5.75 3.07
N GLN A 101 -8.29 -5.24 3.68
CA GLN A 101 -7.49 -4.12 3.18
C GLN A 101 -6.08 -4.62 2.92
N PHE A 102 -5.53 -4.28 1.75
CA PHE A 102 -4.14 -4.54 1.40
C PHE A 102 -3.36 -3.23 1.42
N PHE A 103 -2.28 -3.21 2.19
CA PHE A 103 -1.17 -2.28 1.99
C PHE A 103 -0.12 -3.02 1.18
N LYS A 104 0.12 -2.54 -0.04
CA LYS A 104 0.96 -3.25 -1.00
C LYS A 104 2.42 -3.19 -0.58
N GLY A 105 3.05 -4.35 -0.60
CA GLY A 105 4.47 -4.49 -0.32
C GLY A 105 5.31 -3.76 -1.36
N ARG A 106 6.44 -3.19 -0.96
CA ARG A 106 7.38 -2.52 -1.88
C ARG A 106 8.44 -3.46 -2.47
N GLU A 107 8.47 -4.72 -2.03
CA GLU A 107 9.42 -5.76 -2.46
C GLU A 107 10.90 -5.36 -2.32
N VAL A 108 11.22 -4.55 -1.31
CA VAL A 108 12.54 -3.90 -1.14
C VAL A 108 13.69 -4.91 -1.13
N PHE A 109 13.56 -6.02 -0.42
CA PHE A 109 14.63 -7.03 -0.35
C PHE A 109 14.79 -7.82 -1.65
N ARG A 110 13.82 -7.76 -2.57
CA ARG A 110 13.97 -8.32 -3.91
C ARG A 110 14.73 -7.37 -4.84
N LYS A 111 14.55 -6.06 -4.63
CA LYS A 111 15.07 -5.01 -5.53
C LYS A 111 16.45 -4.51 -5.10
N TYR A 112 16.59 -4.11 -3.83
CA TYR A 112 17.78 -3.48 -3.26
C TYR A 112 17.95 -3.89 -1.78
N PRO A 113 18.38 -5.15 -1.50
CA PRO A 113 18.48 -5.71 -0.15
C PRO A 113 19.26 -4.84 0.86
N LYS A 114 20.39 -4.27 0.48
CA LYS A 114 21.23 -3.47 1.38
C LYS A 114 20.53 -2.18 1.80
N PHE A 115 19.73 -1.60 0.92
CA PHE A 115 18.89 -0.45 1.29
C PHE A 115 17.78 -0.87 2.25
N GLY A 116 17.20 -2.07 2.06
CA GLY A 116 16.29 -2.65 3.05
C GLY A 116 16.93 -2.78 4.43
N ASP A 117 18.18 -3.23 4.50
CA ASP A 117 18.94 -3.33 5.74
C ASP A 117 19.20 -1.95 6.37
N SER A 118 19.51 -0.93 5.57
CA SER A 118 19.74 0.44 6.07
C SER A 118 18.47 1.09 6.65
N LEU A 119 17.28 0.77 6.12
CA LEU A 119 16.01 1.24 6.69
C LEU A 119 15.71 0.60 8.07
N GLY A 120 16.29 -0.56 8.35
CA GLY A 120 16.13 -1.29 9.60
C GLY A 120 17.07 -0.85 10.73
N ASN A 121 18.30 -0.43 10.36
CA ASN A 121 19.41 -0.18 11.27
C ASN A 121 19.76 1.32 11.33
N THR A 122 19.29 2.01 12.36
CA THR A 122 19.54 3.45 12.59
C THR A 122 20.99 3.79 13.02
N GLU A 123 21.88 2.81 13.12
CA GLU A 123 23.27 2.99 13.57
C GLU A 123 24.32 2.82 12.45
N ASP A 124 23.89 2.43 11.24
CA ASP A 124 24.79 2.17 10.12
C ASP A 124 24.56 3.21 9.01
N ASP A 125 25.25 4.35 9.10
CA ASP A 125 25.27 5.44 8.09
C ASP A 125 26.04 5.01 6.81
N SER A 126 26.01 3.72 6.49
CA SER A 126 26.68 3.16 5.34
C SER A 126 25.97 3.57 4.05
N THR A 127 26.71 4.18 3.13
CA THR A 127 26.24 4.44 1.75
C THR A 127 26.49 3.25 0.82
N GLU A 128 26.89 2.08 1.35
CA GLU A 128 27.19 0.89 0.55
C GLU A 128 25.98 0.36 -0.25
N TRP A 129 24.76 0.75 0.15
CA TRP A 129 23.54 0.41 -0.57
C TRP A 129 23.33 1.24 -1.85
N VAL A 130 23.96 2.42 -1.98
CA VAL A 130 23.73 3.34 -3.10
C VAL A 130 24.15 2.70 -4.43
N GLY A 131 25.31 2.03 -4.46
CA GLY A 131 25.78 1.33 -5.65
C GLY A 131 24.86 0.18 -6.08
N GLU A 132 24.33 -0.58 -5.12
CA GLU A 132 23.36 -1.66 -5.37
C GLU A 132 22.05 -1.12 -5.94
N ALA A 133 21.54 -0.04 -5.33
CA ALA A 133 20.34 0.62 -5.78
C ALA A 133 20.45 1.19 -7.19
N LEU A 134 21.54 1.92 -7.48
CA LEU A 134 21.80 2.44 -8.82
C LEU A 134 21.96 1.30 -9.83
N TYR A 135 22.65 0.21 -9.47
CA TYR A 135 22.73 -0.98 -10.33
C TYR A 135 21.34 -1.52 -10.69
N TYR A 136 20.48 -1.70 -9.69
CA TYR A 136 19.11 -2.17 -9.89
C TYR A 136 18.31 -1.21 -10.77
N ILE A 137 18.32 0.10 -10.48
CA ILE A 137 17.60 1.12 -11.24
C ILE A 137 18.00 1.11 -12.70
N GLY A 138 19.31 1.16 -12.99
CA GLY A 138 19.81 1.20 -14.36
C GLY A 138 19.55 -0.08 -15.15
N THR A 139 19.76 -1.24 -14.54
CA THR A 139 19.53 -2.52 -15.24
C THR A 139 18.05 -2.84 -15.43
N THR A 140 17.20 -2.49 -14.45
CA THR A 140 15.74 -2.64 -14.59
C THR A 140 15.20 -1.72 -15.68
N ALA A 141 15.70 -0.49 -15.79
CA ALA A 141 15.34 0.40 -16.89
C ALA A 141 15.71 -0.19 -18.27
N ILE A 142 16.85 -0.87 -18.42
CA ILE A 142 17.19 -1.58 -19.67
C ILE A 142 16.18 -2.71 -19.94
N ASN A 143 15.88 -3.52 -18.92
CA ASN A 143 14.96 -4.66 -19.04
C ASN A 143 13.56 -4.21 -19.49
N ASP A 144 13.01 -3.16 -18.89
CA ASP A 144 11.72 -2.57 -19.30
C ASP A 144 11.74 -2.16 -20.78
N LEU A 145 12.83 -1.54 -21.23
CA LEU A 145 12.97 -1.11 -22.63
C LEU A 145 13.17 -2.26 -23.62
N GLN A 146 13.58 -3.46 -23.17
CA GLN A 146 13.63 -4.65 -24.03
C GLN A 146 12.24 -5.21 -24.34
N GLU A 147 11.20 -4.86 -23.57
CA GLU A 147 9.83 -5.31 -23.82
C GLU A 147 9.14 -4.52 -24.95
N ASP A 148 9.61 -3.31 -25.25
CA ASP A 148 9.09 -2.46 -26.33
C ASP A 148 9.97 -2.57 -27.58
N SER A 149 9.35 -3.01 -28.69
CA SER A 149 10.01 -3.14 -30.00
C SER A 149 10.67 -1.87 -30.54
N THR A 150 10.26 -0.68 -30.07
CA THR A 150 10.82 0.62 -30.49
C THR A 150 12.09 1.01 -29.72
N THR A 151 12.34 0.39 -28.57
CA THR A 151 13.51 0.62 -27.73
C THR A 151 14.36 -0.64 -27.53
N MET A 152 13.89 -1.79 -28.00
CA MET A 152 14.61 -3.06 -27.95
C MET A 152 15.99 -2.94 -28.61
N LEU A 153 17.00 -3.47 -27.93
CA LEU A 153 18.38 -3.50 -28.41
C LEU A 153 18.74 -4.91 -28.87
N GLU A 154 19.84 -5.04 -29.61
CA GLU A 154 20.47 -6.36 -29.75
C GLU A 154 20.96 -6.85 -28.38
N ASN A 155 20.72 -8.13 -28.05
CA ASN A 155 21.07 -8.71 -26.75
C ASN A 155 22.52 -8.41 -26.31
N ILE A 156 23.48 -8.52 -27.25
CA ILE A 156 24.89 -8.25 -26.96
C ILE A 156 25.12 -6.78 -26.58
N LEU A 157 24.38 -5.84 -27.19
CA LEU A 157 24.47 -4.42 -26.83
C LEU A 157 23.87 -4.17 -25.46
N ALA A 158 22.70 -4.76 -25.15
CA ALA A 158 22.08 -4.65 -23.83
C ALA A 158 23.01 -5.18 -22.73
N GLU A 159 23.57 -6.39 -22.90
CA GLU A 159 24.54 -6.99 -21.98
C GLU A 159 25.80 -6.13 -21.80
N ARG A 160 26.29 -5.47 -22.86
CA ARG A 160 27.45 -4.57 -22.77
C ARG A 160 27.12 -3.33 -21.93
N ILE A 161 25.93 -2.77 -22.06
CA ILE A 161 25.51 -1.61 -21.27
C ILE A 161 25.32 -2.02 -19.81
N GLU A 162 24.67 -3.15 -19.52
CA GLU A 162 24.54 -3.67 -18.15
C GLU A 162 25.89 -3.89 -17.45
N ASN A 163 26.85 -4.50 -18.16
CA ASN A 163 28.20 -4.68 -17.63
C ASN A 163 28.92 -3.34 -17.41
N TYR A 164 28.68 -2.36 -18.28
CA TYR A 164 29.21 -1.01 -18.09
C TYR A 164 28.61 -0.33 -16.87
N ILE A 165 27.29 -0.45 -16.65
CA ILE A 165 26.59 0.03 -15.44
C ILE A 165 27.25 -0.56 -14.20
N ARG A 166 27.38 -1.89 -14.13
CA ARG A 166 28.02 -2.59 -13.00
C ARG A 166 29.41 -2.01 -12.70
N GLY A 167 30.26 -1.95 -13.72
CA GLY A 167 31.60 -1.41 -13.57
C GLY A 167 31.61 0.08 -13.22
N TYR A 168 30.63 0.87 -13.66
CA TYR A 168 30.52 2.29 -13.31
C TYR A 168 30.14 2.45 -11.83
N VAL A 169 29.10 1.76 -11.37
CA VAL A 169 28.61 1.89 -10.00
C VAL A 169 29.57 1.30 -8.96
N ASP A 170 30.28 0.21 -9.29
CA ASP A 170 31.27 -0.41 -8.37
C ASP A 170 32.51 0.48 -8.17
N ARG A 171 32.84 1.32 -9.16
CA ARG A 171 34.06 2.15 -9.14
C ARG A 171 33.82 3.54 -8.58
N LYS A 172 32.60 4.07 -8.66
CA LYS A 172 32.28 5.36 -8.07
C LYS A 172 32.03 5.20 -6.58
N ASN A 173 32.76 5.98 -5.78
CA ASN A 173 32.46 6.11 -4.37
C ASN A 173 31.28 7.09 -4.23
N PHE A 174 30.07 6.56 -4.14
CA PHE A 174 28.88 7.38 -3.89
C PHE A 174 28.80 7.70 -2.40
N THR A 175 29.13 8.95 -2.06
CA THR A 175 29.17 9.40 -0.67
C THR A 175 27.87 10.01 -0.17
N GLU A 176 26.85 10.20 -1.03
CA GLU A 176 25.63 10.95 -0.65
C GLU A 176 24.34 10.37 -1.27
N LEU A 177 23.27 10.35 -0.45
CA LEU A 177 21.87 10.10 -0.86
C LEU A 177 21.43 11.02 -2.01
N TYR A 178 21.94 12.25 -2.05
CA TYR A 178 21.68 13.24 -3.10
C TYR A 178 22.12 12.80 -4.50
N SER A 179 22.96 11.76 -4.62
CA SER A 179 23.37 11.21 -5.93
C SER A 179 22.26 10.46 -6.68
N ILE A 180 21.15 10.13 -6.01
CA ILE A 180 20.00 9.44 -6.60
C ILE A 180 18.98 10.43 -7.19
N ASP A 181 18.88 11.64 -6.64
CA ASP A 181 18.02 12.70 -7.19
C ASP A 181 18.48 13.12 -8.61
N ASP A 182 19.77 12.97 -8.90
CA ASP A 182 20.38 13.19 -10.22
C ASP A 182 20.65 11.87 -11.00
N ALA A 183 20.05 10.74 -10.60
CA ALA A 183 20.31 9.44 -11.21
C ALA A 183 20.10 9.46 -12.74
N ALA A 184 19.09 10.17 -13.24
CA ALA A 184 18.88 10.36 -14.68
C ALA A 184 20.07 11.00 -15.38
N SER A 185 20.63 12.09 -14.83
CA SER A 185 21.81 12.74 -15.42
C SER A 185 23.02 11.80 -15.38
N LEU A 186 23.25 11.10 -14.27
CA LEU A 186 24.31 10.08 -14.17
C LEU A 186 24.19 9.00 -15.24
N PHE A 187 22.98 8.49 -15.46
CA PHE A 187 22.76 7.39 -16.39
C PHE A 187 22.80 7.83 -17.86
N VAL A 188 22.21 8.98 -18.20
CA VAL A 188 22.20 9.48 -19.58
C VAL A 188 23.56 10.08 -19.96
N ASP A 189 24.12 10.93 -19.10
CA ASP A 189 25.31 11.72 -19.44
C ASP A 189 26.63 10.95 -19.29
N ASP A 190 26.70 9.99 -18.36
CA ASP A 190 27.90 9.19 -18.13
C ASP A 190 27.78 7.74 -18.64
N VAL A 191 26.68 7.05 -18.33
CA VAL A 191 26.54 5.61 -18.61
C VAL A 191 26.24 5.34 -20.08
N LEU A 192 25.28 6.05 -20.68
CA LEU A 192 24.90 5.84 -22.08
C LEU A 192 25.85 6.48 -23.09
N GLN A 193 26.65 7.45 -22.66
CA GLN A 193 27.53 8.23 -23.53
C GLN A 193 28.42 7.39 -24.48
N PRO A 194 29.07 6.29 -24.04
CA PRO A 194 29.88 5.44 -24.92
C PRO A 194 29.08 4.68 -25.99
N PHE A 195 27.75 4.65 -25.87
CA PHE A 195 26.85 3.83 -26.68
C PHE A 195 25.92 4.62 -27.58
N LEU A 196 25.81 5.95 -27.44
CA LEU A 196 24.79 6.77 -28.12
C LEU A 196 24.66 6.51 -29.63
N THR A 197 25.77 6.26 -30.33
CA THR A 197 25.75 6.01 -31.79
C THR A 197 25.19 4.63 -32.19
N GLN A 198 25.06 3.72 -31.23
CA GLN A 198 24.52 2.36 -31.39
C GLN A 198 23.07 2.25 -30.89
N LEU A 199 22.53 3.30 -30.27
CA LEU A 199 21.19 3.30 -29.68
C LEU A 199 20.14 3.83 -30.67
N PRO A 200 18.88 3.34 -30.59
CA PRO A 200 17.75 4.00 -31.25
C PRO A 200 17.63 5.46 -30.83
N GLU A 201 17.12 6.31 -31.71
CA GLU A 201 17.05 7.77 -31.49
C GLU A 201 16.26 8.16 -30.23
N ASN A 202 15.17 7.45 -29.94
CA ASN A 202 14.32 7.67 -28.76
C ASN A 202 14.82 6.95 -27.48
N TYR A 203 15.85 6.11 -27.58
CA TYR A 203 16.29 5.28 -26.46
C TYR A 203 16.80 6.10 -25.25
N PRO A 204 17.65 7.13 -25.41
CA PRO A 204 18.16 7.87 -24.25
C PRO A 204 17.04 8.53 -23.42
N ALA A 205 16.03 9.10 -24.08
CA ALA A 205 14.87 9.70 -23.41
C ALA A 205 14.00 8.65 -22.71
N ALA A 206 13.72 7.52 -23.39
CA ALA A 206 12.94 6.43 -22.79
C ALA A 206 13.67 5.80 -21.58
N TYR A 207 15.00 5.71 -21.65
CA TYR A 207 15.83 5.22 -20.56
C TYR A 207 15.84 6.18 -19.38
N GLN A 208 15.92 7.48 -19.64
CA GLN A 208 15.80 8.52 -18.62
C GLN A 208 14.47 8.39 -17.87
N ASP A 209 13.35 8.31 -18.60
CA ASP A 209 12.01 8.19 -18.01
C ASP A 209 11.89 6.93 -17.12
N ALA A 210 12.51 5.82 -17.53
CA ALA A 210 12.52 4.57 -16.77
C ALA A 210 13.40 4.67 -15.50
N VAL A 211 14.59 5.26 -15.61
CA VAL A 211 15.49 5.52 -14.47
C VAL A 211 14.81 6.44 -13.46
N ASP A 212 14.21 7.54 -13.90
CA ASP A 212 13.50 8.49 -13.03
C ASP A 212 12.35 7.83 -12.28
N ARG A 213 11.64 6.92 -12.95
CA ARG A 213 10.55 6.15 -12.34
C ARG A 213 11.05 5.29 -11.17
N TYR A 214 12.12 4.52 -11.37
CA TYR A 214 12.65 3.62 -10.33
C TYR A 214 13.42 4.38 -9.24
N SER A 215 14.08 5.47 -9.60
CA SER A 215 14.67 6.40 -8.62
C SER A 215 13.61 7.00 -7.72
N LYS A 216 12.52 7.53 -8.29
CA LYS A 216 11.38 8.08 -7.54
C LYS A 216 10.70 7.02 -6.67
N GLU A 217 10.54 5.80 -7.17
CA GLU A 217 10.03 4.68 -6.38
C GLU A 217 10.86 4.49 -5.10
N MET A 218 12.17 4.33 -5.25
CA MET A 218 13.07 4.11 -4.13
C MET A 218 13.09 5.29 -3.16
N HIS A 219 13.14 6.52 -3.67
CA HIS A 219 13.10 7.74 -2.87
C HIS A 219 11.87 7.76 -1.96
N ILE A 220 10.68 7.49 -2.52
CA ILE A 220 9.45 7.35 -1.73
C ILE A 220 9.57 6.23 -0.68
N THR A 221 10.24 5.10 -0.99
CA THR A 221 10.43 4.03 0.00
C THR A 221 11.17 4.57 1.22
N GLY A 222 12.21 5.37 0.99
CA GLY A 222 12.99 6.00 2.04
C GLY A 222 12.17 6.99 2.86
N GLN A 223 11.34 7.81 2.21
CA GLN A 223 10.50 8.80 2.90
C GLN A 223 9.50 8.15 3.86
N LEU A 224 8.90 7.03 3.47
CA LEU A 224 7.96 6.27 4.31
C LEU A 224 8.57 5.68 5.60
N GLN A 225 9.89 5.74 5.79
CA GLN A 225 10.57 5.10 6.92
C GLN A 225 10.11 5.64 8.27
N ASP A 226 9.92 6.95 8.37
CA ASP A 226 9.56 7.64 9.60
C ASP A 226 8.03 7.74 9.80
N ASP A 227 7.25 7.44 8.75
CA ASP A 227 5.81 7.51 8.77
C ASP A 227 5.17 6.51 9.74
N GLN A 228 4.10 6.96 10.37
CA GLN A 228 3.27 6.13 11.25
C GLN A 228 1.81 6.16 10.81
N PHE A 229 1.31 4.98 10.45
CA PHE A 229 -0.06 4.77 9.98
C PHE A 229 -0.97 4.27 11.09
N LYS A 230 -2.19 4.80 11.12
CA LYS A 230 -3.31 4.22 11.86
C LYS A 230 -4.45 3.88 10.92
N PHE A 231 -4.93 2.65 11.00
CA PHE A 231 -6.12 2.22 10.27
C PHE A 231 -7.25 1.91 11.23
N ARG A 232 -8.41 2.54 11.03
CA ARG A 232 -9.58 2.38 11.90
C ARG A 232 -10.77 1.89 11.10
N ILE A 233 -11.40 0.81 11.53
CA ILE A 233 -12.64 0.30 10.93
C ILE A 233 -13.79 0.35 11.92
N PHE A 234 -14.95 0.82 11.48
CA PHE A 234 -16.23 0.64 12.16
C PHE A 234 -17.05 -0.44 11.44
N LEU A 235 -17.29 -1.57 12.11
CA LEU A 235 -18.06 -2.69 11.54
C LEU A 235 -19.44 -2.83 12.20
N PRO A 236 -20.52 -2.99 11.42
CA PRO A 236 -21.83 -3.27 11.98
C PRO A 236 -21.88 -4.58 12.76
N GLY A 237 -22.44 -4.55 13.96
CA GLY A 237 -22.74 -5.76 14.74
C GLY A 237 -21.59 -6.20 15.65
N VAL A 238 -21.48 -7.50 15.85
CA VAL A 238 -20.46 -8.11 16.74
C VAL A 238 -19.32 -8.65 15.89
N VAL A 239 -18.09 -8.28 16.23
CA VAL A 239 -16.87 -8.79 15.59
C VAL A 239 -16.76 -10.30 15.82
N ILE A 240 -16.51 -11.07 14.76
CA ILE A 240 -16.33 -12.52 14.78
C ILE A 240 -14.85 -12.90 14.71
N SER A 241 -14.10 -12.22 13.84
CA SER A 241 -12.67 -12.45 13.63
C SER A 241 -12.00 -11.17 13.17
N THR A 242 -10.75 -10.97 13.56
CA THR A 242 -9.91 -9.86 13.11
C THR A 242 -8.46 -10.09 13.49
N ASN A 243 -7.55 -9.44 12.78
CA ASN A 243 -6.14 -9.29 13.16
C ASN A 243 -5.82 -7.88 13.69
N ALA A 244 -6.81 -7.09 14.13
CA ALA A 244 -6.61 -5.76 14.72
C ALA A 244 -5.81 -5.80 16.02
N ASP A 245 -4.96 -4.80 16.23
CA ASP A 245 -4.19 -4.62 17.46
C ASP A 245 -5.10 -4.37 18.67
N SER A 246 -6.23 -3.69 18.43
CA SER A 246 -7.22 -3.43 19.47
C SER A 246 -8.65 -3.34 18.95
N ILE A 247 -9.60 -3.65 19.84
CA ILE A 247 -11.04 -3.63 19.58
C ILE A 247 -11.72 -2.87 20.72
N ALA A 248 -12.54 -1.88 20.37
CA ALA A 248 -13.38 -1.13 21.30
C ALA A 248 -14.80 -1.04 20.75
N GLY A 249 -15.69 -1.93 21.21
CA GLY A 249 -17.06 -2.01 20.71
C GLY A 249 -17.12 -2.44 19.25
N ASP A 250 -17.57 -1.56 18.37
CA ASP A 250 -17.65 -1.75 16.92
C ASP A 250 -16.40 -1.25 16.17
N THR A 251 -15.43 -0.71 16.90
CA THR A 251 -14.24 -0.07 16.36
C THR A 251 -13.03 -1.00 16.46
N LEU A 252 -12.34 -1.19 15.34
CA LEU A 252 -11.09 -1.94 15.21
C LEU A 252 -9.97 -0.99 14.82
N LEU A 253 -8.77 -1.18 15.37
CA LEU A 253 -7.61 -0.31 15.15
C LEU A 253 -6.36 -1.14 14.87
N TRP A 254 -5.63 -0.74 13.83
CA TRP A 254 -4.27 -1.17 13.51
C TRP A 254 -3.32 0.04 13.58
N THR A 255 -2.09 -0.20 14.02
CA THR A 255 -0.97 0.74 13.95
C THR A 255 0.20 0.03 13.30
N PHE A 256 0.75 0.59 12.24
CA PHE A 256 1.81 -0.01 11.45
C PHE A 256 2.67 1.06 10.79
N GLY A 257 3.86 0.69 10.32
CA GLY A 257 4.78 1.55 9.58
C GLY A 257 5.31 0.83 8.35
N LEU A 258 6.28 1.46 7.66
CA LEU A 258 6.90 0.87 6.48
C LEU A 258 7.41 -0.56 6.71
N LYS A 259 7.95 -0.86 7.90
CA LYS A 259 8.48 -2.19 8.25
C LYS A 259 7.46 -3.32 8.05
N ASP A 260 6.17 -3.05 8.23
CA ASP A 260 5.11 -4.05 8.13
C ASP A 260 4.77 -4.40 6.67
N PHE A 261 5.06 -3.51 5.72
CA PHE A 261 4.82 -3.70 4.28
C PHE A 261 6.06 -3.40 3.42
N LEU A 262 7.26 -3.51 4.01
CA LEU A 262 8.51 -3.19 3.34
C LEU A 262 8.76 -4.14 2.16
N ASN A 263 8.41 -5.42 2.34
CA ASN A 263 8.59 -6.45 1.31
C ASN A 263 7.27 -7.03 0.85
N ASP A 264 6.53 -7.65 1.77
CA ASP A 264 5.27 -8.36 1.49
C ASP A 264 4.07 -7.44 1.74
N ASP A 265 2.91 -7.82 1.19
CA ASP A 265 1.65 -7.12 1.45
C ASP A 265 1.27 -7.21 2.94
N TYR A 266 0.94 -6.07 3.56
CA TYR A 266 0.34 -6.03 4.89
C TYR A 266 -1.19 -6.06 4.78
N ILE A 267 -1.80 -7.15 5.25
CA ILE A 267 -3.22 -7.43 5.05
C ILE A 267 -3.98 -7.21 6.36
N LEU A 268 -4.94 -6.29 6.35
CA LEU A 268 -5.85 -6.05 7.48
C LEU A 268 -7.16 -6.78 7.23
N GLU A 269 -7.59 -7.58 8.18
CA GLU A 269 -8.80 -8.40 8.04
C GLU A 269 -9.74 -8.23 9.24
N ALA A 270 -11.03 -8.09 8.95
CA ALA A 270 -12.06 -8.09 9.97
C ALA A 270 -13.39 -8.62 9.45
N GLN A 271 -14.10 -9.36 10.30
CA GLN A 271 -15.43 -9.86 10.03
C GLN A 271 -16.37 -9.58 11.20
N SER A 272 -17.62 -9.24 10.91
CA SER A 272 -18.67 -9.03 11.90
C SER A 272 -20.00 -9.61 11.48
N ILE A 273 -20.93 -9.74 12.42
CA ILE A 273 -22.30 -10.17 12.17
C ILE A 273 -23.33 -9.32 12.92
N VAL A 274 -24.38 -8.94 12.20
CA VAL A 274 -25.61 -8.39 12.76
C VAL A 274 -26.64 -9.50 12.83
N TYR A 275 -26.92 -9.99 14.03
CA TYR A 275 -27.90 -11.04 14.27
C TYR A 275 -29.34 -10.58 14.05
N SER A 276 -30.13 -11.41 13.37
CA SER A 276 -31.56 -11.14 13.18
C SER A 276 -32.35 -11.62 14.40
N LYS A 277 -32.70 -10.68 15.30
CA LYS A 277 -33.49 -10.99 16.51
C LYS A 277 -34.75 -11.79 16.20
N LYS A 278 -35.53 -11.40 15.17
CA LYS A 278 -36.76 -12.09 14.77
C LYS A 278 -36.50 -13.54 14.33
N ARG A 279 -35.47 -13.77 13.53
CA ARG A 279 -35.17 -15.11 12.99
C ARG A 279 -34.59 -16.01 14.07
N ILE A 280 -33.76 -15.49 14.97
CA ILE A 280 -33.27 -16.23 16.14
C ILE A 280 -34.43 -16.59 17.07
N GLN A 281 -35.32 -15.65 17.38
CA GLN A 281 -36.52 -15.92 18.17
C GLN A 281 -37.38 -17.01 17.54
N PHE A 282 -37.60 -16.95 16.23
CA PHE A 282 -38.32 -17.99 15.50
C PHE A 282 -37.66 -19.37 15.62
N VAL A 283 -36.34 -19.44 15.44
CA VAL A 283 -35.58 -20.71 15.61
C VAL A 283 -35.73 -21.24 17.03
N ILE A 284 -35.60 -20.39 18.05
CA ILE A 284 -35.79 -20.79 19.46
C ILE A 284 -37.19 -21.37 19.69
N ILE A 285 -38.24 -20.72 19.17
CA ILE A 285 -39.63 -21.19 19.30
C ILE A 285 -39.80 -22.56 18.63
N VAL A 286 -39.30 -22.72 17.40
CA VAL A 286 -39.42 -23.98 16.65
C VAL A 286 -38.67 -25.11 17.35
N VAL A 287 -37.43 -24.87 17.79
CA VAL A 287 -36.63 -25.86 18.52
C VAL A 287 -37.33 -26.25 19.83
N THR A 288 -37.84 -25.27 20.59
CA THR A 288 -38.56 -25.53 21.84
C THR A 288 -39.80 -26.39 21.60
N LEU A 289 -40.60 -26.08 20.58
CA LEU A 289 -41.79 -26.86 20.21
C LEU A 289 -41.42 -28.31 19.82
N LEU A 290 -40.34 -28.47 19.05
CA LEU A 290 -39.87 -29.78 18.59
C LEU A 290 -39.40 -30.65 19.77
N VAL A 291 -38.67 -30.05 20.74
CA VAL A 291 -38.28 -30.72 21.99
C VAL A 291 -39.52 -31.14 22.80
N LEU A 292 -40.53 -30.28 22.92
CA LEU A 292 -41.78 -30.61 23.61
C LEU A 292 -42.53 -31.77 22.94
N ILE A 293 -42.61 -31.79 21.61
CA ILE A 293 -43.24 -32.88 20.86
C ILE A 293 -42.50 -34.20 21.11
N ILE A 294 -41.17 -34.20 21.03
CA ILE A 294 -40.36 -35.40 21.31
C ILE A 294 -40.58 -35.88 22.74
N ALA A 295 -40.59 -34.98 23.72
CA ALA A 295 -40.83 -35.33 25.12
C ALA A 295 -42.21 -36.00 25.31
N VAL A 296 -43.27 -35.48 24.68
CA VAL A 296 -44.61 -36.08 24.72
C VAL A 296 -44.63 -37.47 24.08
N ILE A 297 -43.97 -37.65 22.94
CA ILE A 297 -43.86 -38.96 22.27
C ILE A 297 -43.14 -39.96 23.18
N LEU A 298 -42.00 -39.58 23.77
CA LEU A 298 -41.24 -40.44 24.68
C LEU A 298 -42.04 -40.83 25.93
N ILE A 299 -42.83 -39.91 26.49
CA ILE A 299 -43.73 -40.20 27.62
C ILE A 299 -44.82 -41.19 27.21
N LYS A 300 -45.40 -41.05 26.02
CA LYS A 300 -46.42 -41.99 25.51
C LYS A 300 -45.87 -43.37 25.19
N PHE A 301 -44.63 -43.48 24.70
CA PHE A 301 -44.01 -44.77 24.38
C PHE A 301 -43.47 -45.52 25.61
N LYS A 302 -43.24 -44.84 26.74
CA LYS A 302 -42.84 -45.47 28.01
C LYS A 302 -44.00 -46.04 28.82
N ARG A 303 -45.25 -45.77 28.41
CA ARG A 303 -46.47 -46.15 29.12
C ARG A 303 -47.20 -47.25 28.35
#